data_AF-A0A8S3K5U3-F1
#
_entry.id   AF-A0A8S3K5U3-F1
#
_cell.length_a   1.000
_cell.length_b   1.000
_cell.length_c   1.000
_cell.angle_alpha   90.00
_cell.angle_beta   90.00
_cell.angle_gamma   90.00
#
_symmetry.space_group_name_H-M   'P 1'
#
loop_
_entity.id
_entity.type
_entity.pdbx_description
1 polymer ?
#
loop_
_entity_poly.entity_id
_entity_poly.type
_entity_poly.pdbx_seq_one_letter_code
_entity_poly.pdbx_strand_id
1 'polypeptide(L)'
;LDMNQWMNACVAVERAVTMIRAARFNKKKSKKMAKLVIGILLIFVIGTSVYDPLHRRIVEEDNEDGKRIWCIATYPARLRIFHSFISTFHFIVPFVINLVSAVILITKRSRQQIYTQHQRPYKELLREQIRQHKHLFTAPVVFFILGLPRLIISF
;
A
#
# COMPACT_ATOMS: atom_id res chain seq x y z
N LEU A 1 0.42 6.40 8.33
CA LEU A 1 -0.19 5.14 7.80
C LEU A 1 0.39 4.83 6.43
N ASP A 2 0.55 5.86 5.61
CA ASP A 2 0.88 5.80 4.19
C ASP A 2 2.23 5.12 3.91
N MET A 3 3.26 5.41 4.70
CA MET A 3 4.58 4.77 4.51
C MET A 3 4.52 3.24 4.65
N ASN A 4 3.74 2.71 5.61
CA ASN A 4 3.58 1.27 5.77
C ASN A 4 2.88 0.64 4.56
N GLN A 5 1.90 1.31 3.98
CA GLN A 5 1.18 0.84 2.78
C GLN A 5 2.12 0.80 1.57
N TRP A 6 2.90 1.85 1.35
CA TRP A 6 3.91 1.92 0.29
C TRP A 6 4.99 0.85 0.46
N MET A 7 5.52 0.65 1.67
CA MET A 7 6.51 -0.40 1.92
C MET A 7 5.94 -1.79 1.68
N ASN A 8 4.69 -2.04 2.08
CA ASN A 8 4.02 -3.32 1.80
C ASN A 8 3.86 -3.56 0.29
N ALA A 9 3.46 -2.52 -0.46
CA ALA A 9 3.40 -2.58 -1.92
C ALA A 9 4.78 -2.90 -2.55
N CYS A 10 5.86 -2.29 -2.08
CA CYS A 10 7.22 -2.59 -2.53
C CYS A 10 7.61 -4.04 -2.26
N VAL A 11 7.29 -4.56 -1.07
CA VAL A 11 7.56 -5.96 -0.72
C VAL A 11 6.77 -6.91 -1.62
N ALA A 12 5.51 -6.59 -1.94
CA ALA A 12 4.70 -7.38 -2.87
C ALA A 12 5.32 -7.40 -4.29
N VAL A 13 5.78 -6.25 -4.78
CA VAL A 13 6.47 -6.13 -6.08
C VAL A 13 7.78 -6.93 -6.06
N GLU A 14 8.59 -6.84 -5.02
CA GLU A 14 9.85 -7.59 -4.94
C GLU A 14 9.61 -9.10 -4.95
N ARG A 15 8.56 -9.59 -4.27
CA ARG A 15 8.13 -11.00 -4.33
C ARG A 15 7.74 -11.40 -5.74
N ALA A 16 6.94 -10.57 -6.43
CA ALA A 16 6.55 -10.82 -7.82
C ALA A 16 7.76 -10.86 -8.77
N VAL A 17 8.69 -9.92 -8.64
CA VAL A 17 9.91 -9.85 -9.46
C VAL A 17 10.83 -11.04 -9.18
N THR A 18 11.01 -11.42 -7.92
CA THR A 18 11.82 -12.58 -7.53
C THR A 18 11.30 -13.85 -8.18
N MET A 19 9.98 -14.02 -8.22
CA MET A 19 9.36 -15.13 -8.92
C MET A 19 9.50 -15.05 -10.44
N ILE A 20 9.23 -13.88 -11.04
CA ILE A 20 9.33 -13.72 -12.51
C ILE A 20 10.75 -14.01 -13.00
N ARG A 21 11.76 -13.53 -12.25
CA ARG A 21 13.16 -13.67 -12.64
C ARG A 21 13.76 -15.02 -12.23
N ALA A 22 13.18 -15.72 -11.25
CA ALA A 22 13.61 -17.02 -10.76
C ALA A 22 15.16 -17.15 -10.73
N ALA A 23 15.74 -18.01 -11.59
CA ALA A 23 17.18 -18.26 -11.66
C ALA A 23 18.04 -17.05 -12.06
N ARG A 24 17.46 -16.03 -12.71
CA ARG A 24 18.16 -14.79 -13.10
C ARG A 24 18.08 -13.70 -12.02
N PHE A 25 17.53 -14.00 -10.85
CA PHE A 25 17.39 -13.01 -9.78
C PHE A 25 18.74 -12.71 -9.11
N ASN A 26 19.17 -11.44 -9.19
CA ASN A 26 20.39 -10.98 -8.53
C ASN A 26 20.07 -10.20 -7.24
N LYS A 27 20.35 -10.82 -6.09
CA LYS A 27 20.09 -10.26 -4.76
C LYS A 27 20.88 -8.98 -4.46
N LYS A 28 22.12 -8.85 -4.95
CA LYS A 28 22.93 -7.63 -4.76
C LYS A 28 22.31 -6.45 -5.49
N LYS A 29 21.86 -6.67 -6.74
CA LYS A 29 21.16 -5.66 -7.53
C LYS A 29 19.80 -5.28 -6.90
N SER A 30 19.04 -6.27 -6.41
CA SER A 30 17.76 -6.02 -5.72
C SER A 30 17.95 -5.13 -4.48
N LYS A 31 18.92 -5.45 -3.62
CA LYS A 31 19.22 -4.65 -2.41
C LYS A 31 19.59 -3.20 -2.74
N LYS A 32 20.42 -2.96 -3.76
CA LYS A 32 20.81 -1.60 -4.17
C LYS A 32 19.59 -0.81 -4.65
N MET A 33 18.75 -1.44 -5.46
CA MET A 33 17.51 -0.83 -5.97
C MET A 33 16.50 -0.58 -4.85
N ALA A 34 16.35 -1.50 -3.90
CA ALA A 34 15.47 -1.34 -2.74
C ALA A 34 15.88 -0.12 -1.89
N LYS A 35 17.17 0.07 -1.62
CA LYS A 35 17.67 1.27 -0.92
C LYS A 35 17.32 2.56 -1.66
N LEU A 36 17.48 2.59 -2.98
CA LEU A 36 17.12 3.75 -3.80
C LEU A 36 15.60 4.02 -3.75
N VAL A 37 14.78 2.98 -3.93
CA VAL A 37 13.31 3.09 -3.91
C VAL A 37 12.82 3.56 -2.54
N ILE A 38 13.36 3.04 -1.43
CA ILE A 38 13.00 3.50 -0.08
C ILE A 38 13.35 4.98 0.09
N GLY A 39 14.52 5.43 -0.36
CA GLY A 39 14.92 6.83 -0.31
C GLY A 39 13.96 7.75 -1.09
N ILE A 40 13.61 7.36 -2.32
CA ILE A 40 12.66 8.11 -3.15
C ILE A 40 11.27 8.15 -2.50
N LEU A 41 10.78 7.02 -1.99
CA LEU A 41 9.48 6.94 -1.32
C LEU A 41 9.41 7.79 -0.06
N LEU A 42 10.50 7.84 0.72
CA LEU A 42 10.57 8.71 1.89
C LEU A 42 10.39 10.17 1.50
N ILE A 43 11.15 10.64 0.50
CA ILE A 43 11.05 12.02 0.01
C ILE A 43 9.63 12.30 -0.52
N PHE A 44 9.08 11.37 -1.29
CA PHE A 44 7.73 11.48 -1.83
C PHE A 44 6.67 11.61 -0.72
N VAL A 45 6.64 10.68 0.23
CA VAL A 45 5.67 10.66 1.33
C VAL A 45 5.81 11.91 2.20
N ILE A 46 7.03 12.31 2.55
CA ILE A 46 7.27 13.53 3.33
C ILE A 46 6.75 14.75 2.56
N GLY A 47 7.10 14.89 1.28
CA GLY A 47 6.67 16.01 0.44
C GLY A 47 5.15 16.10 0.32
N THR A 48 4.46 14.97 0.19
CA THR A 48 3.00 14.91 0.14
C THR A 48 2.32 15.03 1.49
N SER A 49 3.03 14.92 2.62
CA SER A 49 2.42 14.97 3.96
C SER A 49 2.81 16.21 4.77
N VAL A 50 3.84 16.96 4.36
CA VAL A 50 4.36 18.11 5.13
C VAL A 50 3.37 19.26 5.30
N TYR A 51 2.41 19.41 4.38
CA TYR A 51 1.41 20.48 4.48
C TYR A 51 0.44 20.29 5.64
N ASP A 52 0.21 19.05 6.07
CA ASP A 52 -0.74 18.71 7.13
C ASP A 52 -0.30 19.24 8.51
N PRO A 53 0.90 18.91 9.03
CA PRO A 53 1.36 19.45 10.31
C PRO A 53 1.51 20.98 10.30
N LEU A 54 1.79 21.59 9.15
CA LEU A 54 1.91 23.05 9.02
C LEU A 54 0.57 23.79 9.21
N HIS A 55 -0.56 23.14 8.98
CA HIS A 55 -1.90 23.75 9.08
C HIS A 55 -2.70 23.31 10.31
N ARG A 56 -2.10 22.47 11.16
CA ARG A 56 -2.65 22.14 12.48
C ARG A 56 -2.27 23.22 13.48
N ARG A 57 -3.28 23.84 14.07
CA ARG A 57 -3.11 24.82 15.15
C ARG A 57 -3.68 24.29 16.45
N ILE A 58 -3.05 24.69 17.54
CA ILE A 58 -3.56 24.48 18.90
C ILE A 58 -4.45 25.67 19.22
N VAL A 59 -5.70 25.41 19.60
CA VAL A 59 -6.69 26.41 19.99
C VAL A 59 -7.06 26.15 21.44
N GLU A 60 -6.83 27.13 22.29
CA GLU A 60 -7.22 27.07 23.70
C GLU A 60 -8.59 27.71 23.85
N GLU A 61 -9.58 26.96 24.33
CA GLU A 61 -10.88 27.46 24.75
C GLU A 61 -10.89 27.57 26.27
N ASP A 62 -11.08 28.78 26.77
CA ASP A 62 -11.32 29.04 28.19
C ASP A 62 -12.83 29.26 28.38
N ASN A 63 -13.53 28.24 28.88
CA ASN A 63 -14.97 28.27 29.16
C ASN A 63 -15.21 28.19 30.68
N GLU A 64 -16.42 28.49 31.14
CA GLU A 64 -16.80 28.41 32.56
C GLU A 64 -16.57 27.01 33.19
N ASP A 65 -16.60 25.96 32.36
CA ASP A 65 -16.33 24.56 32.75
C ASP A 65 -14.82 24.20 32.81
N GLY A 66 -13.93 25.15 32.52
CA GLY A 66 -12.47 24.99 32.55
C GLY A 66 -11.78 25.05 31.18
N LYS A 67 -10.44 25.07 31.22
CA LYS A 67 -9.56 25.18 30.04
C LYS A 67 -9.55 23.90 29.21
N ARG A 68 -9.92 24.00 27.92
CA ARG A 68 -9.81 22.90 26.94
C ARG A 68 -8.85 23.30 25.82
N ILE A 69 -7.96 22.38 25.46
CA ILE A 69 -6.99 22.57 24.38
C ILE A 69 -7.39 21.68 23.20
N TRP A 70 -7.71 22.29 22.07
CA TRP A 70 -8.11 21.63 20.83
C TRP A 70 -6.98 21.65 19.80
N CYS A 71 -6.79 20.54 19.08
CA CYS A 71 -5.95 20.52 17.87
C CYS A 71 -6.87 20.59 16.65
N ILE A 72 -6.99 21.76 16.04
CA ILE A 72 -7.90 21.99 14.91
C ILE A 72 -7.07 22.22 13.64
N ALA A 73 -7.38 21.44 12.61
CA ALA A 73 -6.79 21.64 11.30
C ALA A 73 -7.57 22.70 10.53
N THR A 74 -6.91 23.80 10.16
CA THR A 74 -7.58 24.93 9.52
C THR A 74 -7.11 25.04 8.08
N TYR A 75 -7.74 24.28 7.19
CA TYR A 75 -7.36 24.25 5.79
C TYR A 75 -8.16 25.28 4.97
N PRO A 76 -7.50 26.13 4.14
CA PRO A 76 -8.19 26.84 3.08
C PRO A 76 -8.83 25.85 2.10
N ALA A 77 -9.91 26.25 1.41
CA ALA A 77 -10.71 25.35 0.56
C ALA A 77 -9.88 24.56 -0.48
N ARG A 78 -8.85 25.19 -1.06
CA ARG A 78 -7.92 24.55 -2.00
C ARG A 78 -7.11 23.41 -1.37
N LEU A 79 -6.67 23.57 -0.13
CA LEU A 79 -5.90 22.54 0.59
C LEU A 79 -6.76 21.37 1.04
N ARG A 80 -8.07 21.57 1.23
CA ARG A 80 -9.01 20.48 1.54
C ARG A 80 -9.18 19.51 0.37
N ILE A 81 -9.33 20.04 -0.85
CA ILE A 81 -9.40 19.23 -2.08
C ILE A 81 -8.09 18.48 -2.29
N PHE A 82 -6.96 19.17 -2.11
CA PHE A 82 -5.64 18.54 -2.19
C PHE A 82 -5.46 17.43 -1.15
N HIS A 83 -5.90 17.65 0.09
CA HIS A 83 -5.83 16.66 1.17
C HIS A 83 -6.61 15.40 0.84
N SER A 84 -7.85 15.56 0.40
CA SER A 84 -8.71 14.46 -0.03
C SER A 84 -8.09 13.68 -1.21
N PHE A 85 -7.56 14.39 -2.21
CA PHE A 85 -6.88 13.78 -3.35
C PHE A 85 -5.64 12.96 -2.93
N ILE A 86 -4.76 13.54 -2.11
CA ILE A 86 -3.54 12.87 -1.64
C ILE A 86 -3.89 11.66 -0.78
N SER A 87 -4.84 11.80 0.16
CA SER A 87 -5.31 10.69 1.00
C SER A 87 -5.84 9.53 0.15
N THR A 88 -6.65 9.85 -0.86
CA THR A 88 -7.17 8.87 -1.83
C THR A 88 -6.04 8.21 -2.63
N PHE A 89 -5.07 8.99 -3.11
CA PHE A 89 -3.94 8.50 -3.88
C PHE A 89 -3.06 7.54 -3.06
N HIS A 90 -2.69 7.92 -1.84
CA HIS A 90 -1.87 7.11 -0.94
C HIS A 90 -2.57 5.83 -0.48
N PHE A 91 -3.90 5.78 -0.55
CA PHE A 91 -4.65 4.56 -0.29
C PHE A 91 -4.79 3.66 -1.53
N ILE A 92 -5.27 4.22 -2.64
CA ILE A 92 -5.62 3.43 -3.85
C ILE A 92 -4.36 2.88 -4.53
N VAL A 93 -3.31 3.67 -4.69
CA VAL A 93 -2.15 3.25 -5.48
C VAL A 93 -1.42 2.07 -4.84
N PRO A 94 -1.06 2.09 -3.55
CA PRO A 94 -0.47 0.92 -2.90
C PRO A 94 -1.40 -0.30 -2.92
N PHE A 95 -2.72 -0.11 -2.80
CA PHE A 95 -3.68 -1.21 -2.89
C PHE A 95 -3.66 -1.88 -4.27
N VAL A 96 -3.74 -1.10 -5.35
CA VAL A 96 -3.69 -1.62 -6.73
C VAL A 96 -2.36 -2.35 -6.98
N ILE A 97 -1.24 -1.80 -6.54
CA ILE A 97 0.08 -2.45 -6.67
C ILE A 97 0.10 -3.81 -5.94
N ASN A 98 -0.39 -3.87 -4.71
CA ASN A 98 -0.46 -5.11 -3.95
C ASN A 98 -1.34 -6.16 -4.65
N LEU A 99 -2.51 -5.75 -5.14
CA LEU A 99 -3.45 -6.64 -5.83
C LEU A 99 -2.84 -7.20 -7.12
N VAL A 100 -2.30 -6.34 -7.97
CA VAL A 100 -1.66 -6.73 -9.23
C VAL A 100 -0.44 -7.63 -8.98
N SER A 101 0.38 -7.30 -7.98
CA SER A 101 1.54 -8.12 -7.61
C SER A 101 1.13 -9.53 -7.17
N ALA A 102 0.06 -9.67 -6.39
CA ALA A 102 -0.48 -10.96 -5.97
C ALA A 102 -1.02 -11.78 -7.15
N VAL A 103 -1.75 -11.14 -8.08
CA VAL A 103 -2.25 -11.79 -9.31
C VAL A 103 -1.11 -12.30 -10.19
N ILE A 104 -0.07 -11.48 -10.40
CA ILE A 104 1.13 -11.86 -11.16
C ILE A 104 1.82 -13.06 -10.51
N LEU A 105 2.00 -13.02 -9.19
CA LEU A 105 2.64 -14.07 -8.40
C LEU A 105 1.93 -15.42 -8.61
N ILE A 106 0.62 -15.45 -8.48
CA ILE A 106 -0.14 -16.70 -8.59
C ILE A 106 -0.18 -17.21 -10.03
N THR A 107 -0.34 -16.30 -11.00
CA THR A 107 -0.35 -16.67 -12.42
C THR A 107 0.97 -17.30 -12.84
N LYS A 108 2.10 -16.73 -12.40
CA LYS A 108 3.44 -17.25 -12.73
C LYS A 108 3.75 -18.56 -12.02
N ARG A 109 3.43 -18.72 -10.73
CA ARG A 109 3.53 -20.01 -10.02
C ARG A 109 2.75 -21.11 -10.71
N SER A 110 1.49 -20.82 -11.04
CA SER A 110 0.60 -21.81 -11.65
C SER A 110 1.10 -22.23 -13.03
N ARG A 111 1.60 -21.29 -13.84
CA ARG A 111 2.22 -21.62 -15.14
C ARG A 111 3.50 -22.43 -14.96
N GLN A 112 4.37 -22.06 -14.04
CA GLN A 112 5.62 -22.79 -13.78
C GLN A 112 5.34 -24.22 -13.34
N GLN A 113 4.33 -24.44 -12.50
CA GLN A 113 3.95 -25.74 -12.01
C GLN A 113 3.30 -26.64 -13.08
N ILE A 114 2.63 -26.07 -14.10
CA ILE A 114 2.18 -26.83 -15.28
C ILE A 114 3.37 -27.35 -16.09
N TYR A 115 4.38 -26.51 -16.34
CA TYR A 115 5.55 -26.91 -17.12
C TYR A 115 6.34 -28.05 -16.46
N THR A 116 6.35 -28.13 -15.13
CA THR A 116 7.00 -29.22 -14.39
C THR A 116 6.09 -30.42 -14.08
N GLN A 117 4.76 -30.24 -14.07
CA GLN A 117 3.80 -31.27 -13.66
C GLN A 117 2.77 -31.52 -14.77
N HIS A 118 3.17 -32.37 -15.72
CA HIS A 118 2.61 -32.55 -17.07
C HIS A 118 1.15 -33.06 -17.22
N GLN A 119 0.33 -33.11 -16.15
CA GLN A 119 -0.95 -33.86 -16.20
C GLN A 119 -2.17 -33.20 -15.51
N ARG A 120 -2.11 -31.92 -15.07
CA ARG A 120 -3.27 -31.26 -14.44
C ARG A 120 -3.77 -30.01 -15.19
N PRO A 121 -5.10 -29.80 -15.30
CA PRO A 121 -5.65 -28.64 -15.98
C PRO A 121 -5.36 -27.34 -15.20
N TYR A 122 -5.02 -26.27 -15.93
CA TYR A 122 -4.62 -24.96 -15.37
C TYR A 122 -5.61 -24.37 -14.37
N LYS A 123 -6.91 -24.54 -14.60
CA LYS A 123 -7.96 -24.01 -13.73
C LYS A 123 -7.97 -24.66 -12.35
N GLU A 124 -7.69 -25.96 -12.25
CA GLU A 124 -7.62 -26.67 -10.97
C GLU A 124 -6.39 -26.26 -10.19
N LEU A 125 -5.24 -26.16 -10.87
CA LEU A 125 -3.98 -25.76 -10.23
C LEU A 125 -4.03 -24.31 -9.72
N LEU A 126 -4.65 -23.41 -10.48
CA LEU A 126 -4.92 -22.04 -10.04
C LEU A 126 -5.84 -22.00 -8.82
N ARG A 127 -6.92 -22.78 -8.82
CA ARG A 127 -7.86 -22.84 -7.69
C ARG A 127 -7.16 -23.34 -6.42
N GLU A 128 -6.31 -24.36 -6.55
CA GLU A 128 -5.51 -24.91 -5.46
C GLU A 128 -4.49 -23.89 -4.93
N GLN A 129 -3.75 -23.21 -5.82
CA GLN A 129 -2.77 -22.17 -5.47
C GLN A 129 -3.43 -20.95 -4.81
N ILE A 130 -4.60 -20.51 -5.29
CA ILE A 130 -5.38 -19.45 -4.66
C ILE A 130 -5.88 -19.89 -3.27
N ARG A 131 -6.27 -21.16 -3.12
CA ARG A 131 -6.68 -21.72 -1.82
C ARG A 131 -5.52 -21.78 -0.83
N GLN A 132 -4.34 -22.26 -1.26
CA GLN A 132 -3.14 -22.35 -0.42
C GLN A 132 -2.55 -20.98 -0.08
N HIS A 133 -2.59 -20.02 -1.01
CA HIS A 133 -2.07 -18.66 -0.81
C HIS A 133 -3.18 -17.64 -0.56
N LYS A 134 -4.34 -18.05 -0.03
CA LYS A 134 -5.47 -17.16 0.30
C LYS A 134 -5.02 -15.96 1.14
N HIS A 135 -4.12 -16.19 2.11
CA HIS A 135 -3.56 -15.14 2.96
C HIS A 135 -2.85 -14.02 2.19
N LEU A 136 -2.32 -14.29 1.00
CA LEU A 136 -1.67 -13.29 0.15
C LEU A 136 -2.66 -12.24 -0.37
N PHE A 137 -3.93 -12.61 -0.55
CA PHE A 137 -5.01 -11.68 -0.91
C PHE A 137 -5.76 -11.18 0.33
N THR A 138 -5.91 -12.02 1.36
CA THR A 138 -6.63 -11.63 2.58
C THR A 138 -5.99 -10.40 3.22
N ALA A 139 -4.66 -10.31 3.28
CA ALA A 139 -4.00 -9.15 3.89
C ALA A 139 -4.30 -7.83 3.13
N PRO A 140 -4.06 -7.70 1.81
CA PRO A 140 -4.45 -6.51 1.05
C PRO A 140 -5.95 -6.16 1.14
N VAL A 141 -6.82 -7.17 1.11
CA VAL A 141 -8.28 -6.98 1.16
C VAL A 141 -8.73 -6.51 2.55
N VAL A 142 -8.20 -7.08 3.62
CA VAL A 142 -8.49 -6.63 5.00
C VAL A 142 -7.98 -5.21 5.21
N PHE A 143 -6.77 -4.88 4.73
CA PHE A 143 -6.25 -3.51 4.79
C PHE A 143 -7.12 -2.51 4.03
N PHE A 144 -7.69 -2.91 2.89
CA PHE A 144 -8.63 -2.08 2.14
C PHE A 144 -9.93 -1.85 2.92
N ILE A 145 -10.54 -2.91 3.45
CA ILE A 145 -11.77 -2.83 4.25
C ILE A 145 -11.57 -1.94 5.47
N LEU A 146 -10.44 -2.06 6.17
CA LEU A 146 -10.12 -1.25 7.35
C LEU A 146 -9.82 0.22 7.02
N GLY A 147 -9.37 0.53 5.80
CA GLY A 147 -9.07 1.89 5.38
C GLY A 147 -10.26 2.65 4.78
N LEU A 148 -11.28 1.93 4.29
CA LEU A 148 -12.51 2.53 3.73
C LEU A 148 -13.22 3.50 4.69
N PRO A 149 -13.44 3.19 5.99
CA PRO A 149 -14.09 4.09 6.93
C PRO A 149 -13.37 5.45 7.04
N ARG A 150 -12.03 5.45 7.00
CA ARG A 150 -11.25 6.68 7.06
C ARG A 150 -11.40 7.54 5.81
N LEU A 151 -11.51 6.92 4.63
CA LEU A 151 -11.78 7.66 3.40
C LEU A 151 -13.17 8.29 3.46
N ILE A 152 -14.19 7.53 3.88
CA ILE A 152 -15.57 8.03 3.99
C ILE A 152 -15.67 9.22 4.94
N ILE A 153 -14.96 9.21 6.08
CA ILE A 153 -14.97 10.31 7.06
C ILE A 153 -14.14 11.53 6.57
N SER A 154 -13.21 11.32 5.64
CA SER A 154 -12.36 12.38 5.08
C SER A 154 -13.02 13.16 3.93
N PHE A 155 -14.16 12.68 3.42
CA PHE A 155 -15.02 13.33 2.44
C PHE A 155 -16.26 13.89 3.12
#